data_AF-A0A316PYE6-F1
#
_entry.id   AF-A0A316PYE6-F1
#
_cell.length_a   1.000
_cell.length_b   1.000
_cell.length_c   1.000
_cell.angle_alpha   90.00
_cell.angle_beta   90.00
_cell.angle_gamma   90.00
#
_symmetry.space_group_name_H-M   'P 1'
#
loop_
_entity.id
_entity.type
_entity.pdbx_description
1 polymer ?
#
loop_
_entity_poly.entity_id
_entity_poly.type
_entity_poly.pdbx_seq_one_letter_code
_entity_poly.pdbx_strand_id
1 'polypeptide(L)'
;MFKDRMMAYYLKILERKTTFSRADIMETMQENGKEISDASFKAKLQKMLKEGLIVRVGRNKYCVAKDGVGIYSYEYSNDAKEVAEVLGKRFPYLEFTIMDFVQLNEFVNHQLAHNVVYVSVEQDLGDFVFEALKEKYPGKVLINPTLEIYHQYWYDGMIVIGKLVSEAPMGQNEKWNTRIEKLLVDVITNPILLSSISEKELTNIYEEAFAKYAVDESCMFRYAKRRGAEKKIREFIKKNTNVQLRVG
;
A
#
# COMPACT_ATOMS: atom_id res chain seq x y z
N MET A 1 25.12 24.41 -2.02
CA MET A 1 26.14 24.22 -3.09
C MET A 1 27.11 23.06 -2.80
N PHE A 2 27.96 23.07 -1.76
CA PHE A 2 28.87 21.93 -1.47
C PHE A 2 28.17 20.67 -0.95
N LYS A 3 27.19 20.82 -0.04
CA LYS A 3 26.41 19.68 0.51
C LYS A 3 25.60 18.95 -0.56
N ASP A 4 25.08 19.67 -1.55
CA ASP A 4 24.25 19.12 -2.63
C ASP A 4 25.09 18.31 -3.63
N ARG A 5 26.33 18.74 -3.91
CA ARG A 5 27.28 17.98 -4.74
C ARG A 5 27.68 16.64 -4.12
N MET A 6 27.90 16.61 -2.79
CA MET A 6 28.22 15.35 -2.09
C MET A 6 27.03 14.38 -2.10
N MET A 7 25.81 14.88 -1.94
CA MET A 7 24.61 14.04 -2.00
C MET A 7 24.44 13.39 -3.39
N ALA A 8 24.59 14.19 -4.45
CA ALA A 8 24.54 13.69 -5.83
C ALA A 8 25.61 12.62 -6.10
N TYR A 9 26.81 12.78 -5.55
CA TYR A 9 27.87 11.78 -5.64
C TYR A 9 27.47 10.44 -4.99
N TYR A 10 26.94 10.47 -3.76
CA TYR A 10 26.49 9.25 -3.08
C TYR A 10 25.37 8.53 -3.85
N LEU A 11 24.39 9.28 -4.35
CA LEU A 11 23.29 8.72 -5.14
C LEU A 11 23.81 8.01 -6.40
N LYS A 12 24.77 8.61 -7.12
CA LYS A 12 25.36 8.02 -8.33
C LYS A 12 26.08 6.69 -8.07
N ILE A 13 26.63 6.50 -6.88
CA ILE A 13 27.25 5.23 -6.48
C ILE A 13 26.18 4.20 -6.13
N LEU A 14 25.21 4.60 -5.31
CA LEU A 14 24.12 3.74 -4.87
C LEU A 14 23.21 3.27 -6.01
N GLU A 15 23.02 4.10 -7.04
CA GLU A 15 22.22 3.80 -8.24
C GLU A 15 22.76 2.60 -9.05
N ARG A 16 24.05 2.26 -8.89
CA ARG A 16 24.64 1.08 -9.53
C ARG A 16 24.11 -0.24 -8.95
N LYS A 17 23.49 -0.21 -7.77
CA LYS A 17 22.88 -1.37 -7.12
C LYS A 17 21.37 -1.33 -7.34
N THR A 18 20.75 -2.48 -7.65
CA THR A 18 19.29 -2.60 -7.72
C THR A 18 18.64 -2.26 -6.38
N THR A 19 19.22 -2.74 -5.28
CA THR A 19 18.88 -2.33 -3.92
C THR A 19 20.12 -2.22 -3.05
N PHE A 20 20.06 -1.39 -2.01
CA PHE A 20 21.12 -1.18 -1.03
C PHE A 20 20.54 -1.12 0.40
N SER A 21 21.40 -1.34 1.38
CA SER A 21 21.08 -1.36 2.81
C SER A 21 21.60 -0.11 3.52
N ARG A 22 21.29 0.05 4.81
CA ARG A 22 21.88 1.11 5.63
C ARG A 22 23.41 1.01 5.72
N ALA A 23 23.96 -0.20 5.68
CA ALA A 23 25.41 -0.41 5.71
C ALA A 23 26.05 0.09 4.40
N ASP A 24 25.44 -0.21 3.25
CA ASP A 24 25.92 0.30 1.96
C ASP A 24 25.90 1.84 1.91
N ILE A 25 24.84 2.48 2.42
CA ILE A 25 24.76 3.95 2.48
C ILE A 25 25.85 4.50 3.40
N MET A 26 26.09 3.86 4.55
CA MET A 26 27.13 4.26 5.49
C MET A 26 28.51 4.19 4.85
N GLU A 27 28.83 3.06 4.20
CA GLU A 27 30.08 2.82 3.48
C GLU A 27 30.30 3.89 2.40
N THR A 28 29.30 4.14 1.55
CA THR A 28 29.36 5.19 0.52
C THR A 28 29.58 6.60 1.10
N MET A 29 29.05 6.89 2.30
CA MET A 29 29.31 8.18 2.97
C MET A 29 30.72 8.28 3.56
N GLN A 30 31.36 7.16 3.84
CA GLN A 30 32.69 7.05 4.46
C GLN A 30 33.83 6.82 3.44
N GLU A 31 33.54 6.50 2.18
CA GLU A 31 34.52 6.19 1.11
C GLU A 31 35.66 7.22 0.95
N ASN A 32 35.45 8.49 1.33
CA ASN A 32 36.49 9.54 1.30
C ASN A 32 37.22 9.74 2.64
N GLY A 33 37.25 8.72 3.51
CA GLY A 33 37.92 8.75 4.81
C GLY A 33 37.28 9.65 5.86
N LYS A 34 36.05 10.14 5.60
CA LYS A 34 35.29 10.96 6.56
C LYS A 34 34.41 10.08 7.42
N GLU A 35 34.80 9.93 8.68
CA GLU A 35 33.96 9.28 9.66
C GLU A 35 32.68 10.09 9.89
N ILE A 36 31.56 9.40 10.01
CA ILE A 36 30.24 9.99 10.24
C ILE A 36 29.64 9.35 11.49
N SER A 37 29.17 10.18 12.42
CA SER A 37 28.49 9.68 13.60
C SER A 37 27.13 9.08 13.26
N ASP A 38 26.65 8.14 14.07
CA ASP A 38 25.32 7.53 13.91
C ASP A 38 24.18 8.56 13.85
N ALA A 39 24.25 9.62 14.66
CA ALA A 39 23.28 10.69 14.65
C ALA A 39 23.28 11.42 13.29
N SER A 40 24.46 11.71 12.76
CA SER A 40 24.62 12.36 11.45
C SER A 40 24.15 11.45 10.30
N PHE A 41 24.44 10.16 10.38
CA PHE A 41 23.95 9.16 9.42
C PHE A 41 22.43 9.08 9.42
N LYS A 42 21.81 8.95 10.62
CA LYS A 42 20.34 8.92 10.76
C LYS A 42 19.69 10.18 10.18
N ALA A 43 20.24 11.36 10.48
CA ALA A 43 19.72 12.62 9.95
C ALA A 43 19.81 12.69 8.41
N LYS A 44 20.93 12.28 7.82
CA LYS A 44 21.09 12.23 6.36
C LYS A 44 20.14 11.23 5.71
N LEU A 45 20.02 10.03 6.27
CA LEU A 45 19.11 9.01 5.75
C LEU A 45 17.65 9.51 5.76
N GLN A 46 17.21 10.10 6.87
CA GLN A 46 15.87 10.69 6.98
C GLN A 46 15.66 11.80 5.96
N LYS A 47 16.67 12.66 5.76
CA LYS A 47 16.64 13.69 4.72
C LYS A 47 16.46 13.09 3.32
N MET A 48 17.26 12.08 2.97
CA MET A 48 17.17 11.41 1.66
C MET A 48 15.80 10.78 1.41
N LEU A 49 15.20 10.16 2.43
CA LEU A 49 13.85 9.59 2.34
C LEU A 49 12.78 10.67 2.20
N LYS A 50 12.86 11.74 3.00
CA LYS A 50 11.89 12.84 2.98
C LYS A 50 11.92 13.62 1.66
N GLU A 51 13.10 13.81 1.09
CA GLU A 51 13.29 14.47 -0.21
C GLU A 51 13.00 13.54 -1.40
N GLY A 52 12.64 12.27 -1.16
CA GLY A 52 12.35 11.30 -2.21
C GLY A 52 13.58 10.92 -3.03
N LEU A 53 14.80 11.14 -2.54
CA LEU A 53 16.04 10.79 -3.25
C LEU A 53 16.27 9.26 -3.26
N ILE A 54 15.82 8.61 -2.18
CA ILE A 54 15.78 7.16 -2.07
C ILE A 54 14.41 6.75 -1.53
N VAL A 55 14.00 5.54 -1.86
CA VAL A 55 12.75 4.94 -1.39
C VAL A 55 13.03 3.60 -0.74
N ARG A 56 12.22 3.25 0.26
CA ARG A 56 12.30 1.96 0.92
C ARG A 56 11.48 0.94 0.14
N VAL A 57 12.09 -0.19 -0.20
CA VAL A 57 11.47 -1.30 -0.96
C VAL A 57 11.47 -2.61 -0.17
N GLY A 58 11.97 -2.60 1.07
CA GLY A 58 12.02 -3.76 1.93
C GLY A 58 12.58 -3.46 3.32
N ARG A 59 12.65 -4.49 4.17
CA ARG A 59 13.34 -4.41 5.46
C ARG A 59 14.83 -4.19 5.24
N ASN A 60 15.34 -3.03 5.66
CA ASN A 60 16.73 -2.62 5.43
C ASN A 60 17.13 -2.67 3.94
N LYS A 61 16.19 -2.41 3.03
CA LYS A 61 16.39 -2.38 1.59
C LYS A 61 15.80 -1.11 0.99
N TYR A 62 16.60 -0.42 0.21
CA TYR A 62 16.30 0.87 -0.41
C TYR A 62 16.77 0.85 -1.86
N CYS A 63 16.23 1.73 -2.69
CA CYS A 63 16.78 2.04 -4.00
C CYS A 63 16.77 3.56 -4.22
N VAL A 64 17.60 4.05 -5.16
CA VAL A 64 17.50 5.45 -5.61
C VAL A 64 16.14 5.61 -6.28
N ALA A 65 15.44 6.69 -5.98
CA ALA A 65 14.20 7.00 -6.67
C ALA A 65 14.54 7.30 -8.13
N LYS A 66 14.04 6.47 -9.05
CA LYS A 66 14.13 6.75 -10.49
C LYS A 66 12.99 7.67 -10.88
N ASP A 67 13.17 8.43 -11.95
CA ASP A 67 12.09 9.20 -12.56
C ASP A 67 10.87 8.29 -12.79
N GLY A 68 9.75 8.66 -12.16
CA GLY A 68 8.49 7.92 -12.24
C GLY A 68 8.22 6.90 -11.14
N VAL A 69 9.18 6.57 -10.24
CA VAL A 69 8.93 5.68 -9.08
C VAL A 69 8.61 6.51 -7.84
N GLY A 70 7.32 6.76 -7.61
CA GLY A 70 6.81 7.55 -6.50
C GLY A 70 6.49 6.76 -5.22
N ILE A 71 6.08 7.49 -4.19
CA ILE A 71 5.33 6.93 -3.06
C ILE A 71 3.86 6.96 -3.44
N TYR A 72 3.17 5.83 -3.33
CA TYR A 72 1.74 5.76 -3.64
C TYR A 72 0.94 6.70 -2.73
N SER A 73 0.09 7.51 -3.36
CA SER A 73 -0.91 8.35 -2.69
C SER A 73 -2.18 8.34 -3.53
N TYR A 74 -3.32 8.36 -2.85
CA TYR A 74 -4.62 8.35 -3.50
C TYR A 74 -5.52 9.41 -2.87
N GLU A 75 -6.26 10.13 -3.72
CA GLU A 75 -7.27 11.08 -3.29
C GLU A 75 -8.59 10.35 -3.10
N TYR A 76 -8.99 10.19 -1.84
CA TYR A 76 -10.17 9.41 -1.47
C TYR A 76 -11.48 10.08 -1.85
N SER A 77 -12.48 9.26 -2.16
CA SER A 77 -13.85 9.68 -2.39
C SER A 77 -14.42 10.44 -1.18
N ASN A 78 -15.42 11.28 -1.42
CA ASN A 78 -16.10 11.98 -0.33
C ASN A 78 -16.77 10.99 0.63
N ASP A 79 -17.34 9.91 0.11
CA ASP A 79 -17.96 8.85 0.91
C ASP A 79 -16.92 8.18 1.83
N ALA A 80 -15.73 7.84 1.32
CA ALA A 80 -14.66 7.27 2.13
C ALA A 80 -14.16 8.21 3.23
N LYS A 81 -13.98 9.50 2.91
CA LYS A 81 -13.59 10.52 3.89
C LYS A 81 -14.66 10.70 4.97
N GLU A 82 -15.92 10.71 4.59
CA GLU A 82 -17.04 10.85 5.52
C GLU A 82 -17.15 9.62 6.45
N VAL A 83 -16.96 8.41 5.91
CA VAL A 83 -16.86 7.18 6.71
C VAL A 83 -15.69 7.26 7.69
N ALA A 84 -14.51 7.70 7.25
CA ALA A 84 -13.35 7.87 8.12
C ALA A 84 -13.64 8.86 9.26
N GLU A 85 -14.32 9.97 8.97
CA GLU A 85 -14.69 10.97 9.96
C GLU A 85 -15.66 10.41 11.01
N VAL A 86 -16.69 9.67 10.58
CA VAL A 86 -17.68 9.02 11.47
C VAL A 86 -16.99 8.04 12.41
N LEU A 87 -16.15 7.17 11.86
CA LEU A 87 -15.44 6.15 12.64
C LEU A 87 -14.41 6.79 13.57
N GLY A 88 -13.64 7.77 13.10
CA GLY A 88 -12.66 8.48 13.93
C GLY A 88 -13.29 9.23 15.11
N LYS A 89 -14.49 9.79 14.94
CA LYS A 89 -15.23 10.45 16.01
C LYS A 89 -15.85 9.47 17.00
N ARG A 90 -16.52 8.41 16.50
CA ARG A 90 -17.26 7.46 17.35
C ARG A 90 -16.37 6.42 18.02
N PHE A 91 -15.25 6.07 17.38
CA PHE A 91 -14.31 5.06 17.87
C PHE A 91 -12.85 5.55 17.78
N PRO A 92 -12.40 6.47 18.65
CA PRO A 92 -11.07 7.09 18.57
C PRO A 92 -9.87 6.13 18.64
N TYR A 93 -10.09 4.91 19.14
CA TYR A 93 -9.07 3.87 19.31
C TYR A 93 -9.18 2.72 18.30
N LEU A 94 -10.16 2.75 17.41
CA LEU A 94 -10.33 1.70 16.41
C LEU A 94 -9.22 1.77 15.36
N GLU A 95 -8.49 0.67 15.14
CA GLU A 95 -7.70 0.53 13.93
C GLU A 95 -8.57 0.06 12.77
N PHE A 96 -8.58 0.86 11.70
CA PHE A 96 -9.27 0.54 10.47
C PHE A 96 -8.52 1.07 9.27
N THR A 97 -8.79 0.50 8.09
CA THR A 97 -8.35 1.05 6.81
C THR A 97 -9.51 1.12 5.84
N ILE A 98 -9.55 2.13 4.98
CA ILE A 98 -10.53 2.29 3.92
C ILE A 98 -9.83 2.13 2.56
N MET A 99 -10.50 1.44 1.64
CA MET A 99 -10.15 1.36 0.24
C MET A 99 -11.37 1.74 -0.60
N ASP A 100 -11.23 2.72 -1.48
CA ASP A 100 -12.17 2.88 -2.58
C ASP A 100 -11.85 1.84 -3.66
N PHE A 101 -12.85 1.12 -4.17
CA PHE A 101 -12.61 0.17 -5.27
C PHE A 101 -12.03 0.85 -6.50
N VAL A 102 -12.47 2.09 -6.77
CA VAL A 102 -11.94 2.90 -7.88
C VAL A 102 -10.47 3.30 -7.69
N GLN A 103 -9.82 3.01 -6.55
CA GLN A 103 -8.34 3.06 -6.43
C GLN A 103 -7.66 2.20 -7.48
N LEU A 104 -8.30 1.10 -7.90
CA LEU A 104 -7.75 0.20 -8.91
C LEU A 104 -7.72 0.85 -10.30
N ASN A 105 -8.52 1.89 -10.58
CA ASN A 105 -8.61 2.58 -11.88
C ASN A 105 -7.29 3.17 -12.36
N GLU A 106 -6.34 3.42 -11.45
CA GLU A 106 -5.00 3.88 -11.80
C GLU A 106 -4.15 2.82 -12.52
N PHE A 107 -4.49 1.55 -12.30
CA PHE A 107 -3.68 0.40 -12.74
C PHE A 107 -4.40 -0.52 -13.72
N VAL A 108 -5.68 -0.27 -14.01
CA VAL A 108 -6.46 -1.07 -14.96
C VAL A 108 -6.71 -0.28 -16.24
N ASN A 109 -6.83 -1.01 -17.35
CA ASN A 109 -7.19 -0.40 -18.64
C ASN A 109 -8.68 -0.10 -18.72
N HIS A 110 -9.53 -0.99 -18.21
CA HIS A 110 -10.97 -0.78 -18.14
C HIS A 110 -11.36 -0.20 -16.77
N GLN A 111 -11.92 1.00 -16.77
CA GLN A 111 -12.31 1.68 -15.55
C GLN A 111 -13.47 0.98 -14.84
N LEU A 112 -13.36 0.84 -13.52
CA LEU A 112 -14.45 0.56 -12.62
C LEU A 112 -15.33 1.81 -12.54
N ALA A 113 -16.55 1.72 -13.06
CA ALA A 113 -17.47 2.85 -13.16
C ALA A 113 -18.16 3.22 -11.84
N HIS A 114 -18.16 2.30 -10.87
CA HIS A 114 -18.90 2.43 -9.63
C HIS A 114 -17.98 2.16 -8.44
N ASN A 115 -18.15 2.96 -7.39
CA ASN A 115 -17.31 2.87 -6.22
C ASN A 115 -17.96 2.01 -5.14
N VAL A 116 -17.11 1.27 -4.43
CA VAL A 116 -17.44 0.59 -3.17
C VAL A 116 -16.40 1.02 -2.16
N VAL A 117 -16.87 1.51 -1.01
CA VAL A 117 -16.03 1.91 0.12
C VAL A 117 -15.82 0.68 1.01
N TYR A 118 -14.65 0.07 0.90
CA TYR A 118 -14.30 -1.12 1.67
C TYR A 118 -13.58 -0.73 2.96
N VAL A 119 -14.23 -0.96 4.09
CA VAL A 119 -13.72 -0.65 5.44
C VAL A 119 -13.22 -1.94 6.07
N SER A 120 -11.90 -2.08 6.21
CA SER A 120 -11.28 -3.16 6.98
C SER A 120 -11.18 -2.74 8.44
N VAL A 121 -11.80 -3.48 9.35
CA VAL A 121 -11.83 -3.17 10.79
C VAL A 121 -11.29 -4.33 11.62
N GLU A 122 -10.72 -4.04 12.78
CA GLU A 122 -10.26 -5.06 13.72
C GLU A 122 -11.29 -6.18 13.92
N GLN A 123 -10.77 -7.39 14.14
CA GLN A 123 -11.61 -8.55 14.41
C GLN A 123 -12.50 -8.29 15.62
N ASP A 124 -13.75 -8.78 15.57
CA ASP A 124 -14.76 -8.66 16.63
C ASP A 124 -15.30 -7.24 16.88
N LEU A 125 -14.82 -6.22 16.14
CA LEU A 125 -15.36 -4.84 16.20
C LEU A 125 -16.27 -4.50 15.01
N GLY A 126 -16.45 -5.42 14.07
CA GLY A 126 -17.24 -5.23 12.86
C GLY A 126 -18.69 -4.84 13.13
N ASP A 127 -19.36 -5.48 14.10
CA ASP A 127 -20.77 -5.23 14.39
C ASP A 127 -21.02 -3.83 14.92
N PHE A 128 -20.11 -3.30 15.76
CA PHE A 128 -20.20 -1.92 16.27
C PHE A 128 -20.03 -0.90 15.14
N VAL A 129 -19.10 -1.16 14.21
CA VAL A 129 -18.88 -0.32 13.04
C VAL A 129 -20.08 -0.40 12.10
N PHE A 130 -20.66 -1.59 11.92
CA PHE A 130 -21.86 -1.79 11.12
C PHE A 130 -23.04 -0.97 11.65
N GLU A 131 -23.37 -1.06 12.94
CA GLU A 131 -24.47 -0.29 13.51
C GLU A 131 -24.23 1.22 13.39
N ALA A 132 -22.98 1.67 13.63
CA ALA A 132 -22.63 3.07 13.49
C ALA A 132 -22.80 3.62 12.06
N LEU A 133 -22.36 2.85 11.06
CA LEU A 133 -22.47 3.27 9.66
C LEU A 133 -23.89 3.09 9.14
N LYS A 134 -24.62 2.07 9.58
CA LYS A 134 -26.02 1.83 9.19
C LYS A 134 -26.96 2.94 9.64
N GLU A 135 -26.75 3.52 10.83
CA GLU A 135 -27.51 4.70 11.30
C GLU A 135 -27.40 5.87 10.32
N LYS A 136 -26.21 6.09 9.75
CA LYS A 136 -25.94 7.21 8.83
C LYS A 136 -26.23 6.88 7.37
N TYR A 137 -25.99 5.64 6.98
CA TYR A 137 -26.12 5.12 5.62
C TYR A 137 -27.11 3.93 5.60
N PRO A 138 -28.41 4.19 5.82
CA PRO A 138 -29.40 3.13 5.88
C PRO A 138 -29.54 2.39 4.55
N GLY A 139 -29.59 1.06 4.60
CA GLY A 139 -29.66 0.19 3.42
C GLY A 139 -28.38 0.14 2.60
N LYS A 140 -27.30 0.79 3.07
CA LYS A 140 -26.08 0.99 2.30
C LYS A 140 -24.84 0.22 2.76
N VAL A 141 -24.95 -0.49 3.89
CA VAL A 141 -23.81 -1.12 4.56
C VAL A 141 -23.99 -2.64 4.54
N LEU A 142 -22.95 -3.36 4.15
CA LEU A 142 -22.86 -4.81 4.31
C LEU A 142 -21.70 -5.15 5.24
N ILE A 143 -21.90 -6.10 6.16
CA ILE A 143 -20.85 -6.63 7.03
C ILE A 143 -20.49 -8.06 6.62
N ASN A 144 -19.21 -8.27 6.34
CA ASN A 144 -18.63 -9.54 5.90
C ASN A 144 -19.49 -10.29 4.86
N PRO A 145 -19.99 -9.63 3.79
CA PRO A 145 -20.86 -10.29 2.84
C PRO A 145 -20.12 -11.41 2.11
N THR A 146 -20.84 -12.49 1.83
CA THR A 146 -20.40 -13.48 0.83
C THR A 146 -20.43 -12.82 -0.55
N LEU A 147 -19.77 -13.45 -1.54
CA LEU A 147 -19.82 -12.95 -2.91
C LEU A 147 -21.25 -12.92 -3.47
N GLU A 148 -22.06 -13.92 -3.12
CA GLU A 148 -23.47 -13.99 -3.49
C GLU A 148 -24.28 -12.85 -2.89
N ILE A 149 -24.16 -12.62 -1.57
CA ILE A 149 -24.83 -11.51 -0.88
C ILE A 149 -24.37 -10.18 -1.47
N TYR A 150 -23.07 -10.02 -1.71
CA TYR A 150 -22.54 -8.82 -2.34
C TYR A 150 -23.23 -8.55 -3.69
N HIS A 151 -23.25 -9.52 -4.61
CA HIS A 151 -23.87 -9.32 -5.92
C HIS A 151 -25.39 -9.11 -5.86
N GLN A 152 -26.09 -9.77 -4.93
CA GLN A 152 -27.53 -9.61 -4.77
C GLN A 152 -27.94 -8.20 -4.33
N TYR A 153 -27.12 -7.56 -3.49
CA TYR A 153 -27.42 -6.26 -2.88
C TYR A 153 -26.51 -5.13 -3.36
N TRP A 154 -25.67 -5.39 -4.36
CA TRP A 154 -24.72 -4.40 -4.85
C TRP A 154 -25.41 -3.19 -5.45
N TYR A 155 -24.92 -2.00 -5.11
CA TYR A 155 -25.24 -0.74 -5.78
C TYR A 155 -24.07 0.26 -5.57
N ASP A 156 -24.09 1.36 -6.31
CA ASP A 156 -23.02 2.35 -6.31
C ASP A 156 -22.92 3.14 -4.99
N GLY A 157 -21.69 3.33 -4.50
CA GLY A 157 -21.40 3.97 -3.22
C GLY A 157 -21.67 3.09 -2.00
N MET A 158 -21.73 1.77 -2.18
CA MET A 158 -21.94 0.83 -1.07
C MET A 158 -20.74 0.76 -0.15
N ILE A 159 -21.02 0.60 1.15
CA ILE A 159 -20.01 0.41 2.19
C ILE A 159 -19.94 -1.07 2.54
N VAL A 160 -18.77 -1.68 2.39
CA VAL A 160 -18.52 -3.07 2.79
C VAL A 160 -17.55 -3.11 3.95
N ILE A 161 -17.98 -3.68 5.06
CA ILE A 161 -17.16 -3.89 6.25
C ILE A 161 -16.57 -5.28 6.17
N GLY A 162 -15.25 -5.38 6.32
CA GLY A 162 -14.51 -6.63 6.33
C GLY A 162 -13.44 -6.67 7.42
N LYS A 163 -12.80 -7.82 7.58
CA LYS A 163 -11.74 -8.01 8.58
C LYS A 163 -10.43 -7.31 8.19
N LEU A 164 -9.90 -6.50 9.10
CA LEU A 164 -8.51 -6.04 9.11
C LEU A 164 -7.62 -7.18 9.61
N VAL A 165 -7.01 -7.91 8.68
CA VAL A 165 -6.04 -8.96 9.00
C VAL A 165 -4.80 -8.34 9.64
N SER A 166 -4.24 -8.99 10.66
CA SER A 166 -3.03 -8.55 11.37
C SER A 166 -1.90 -8.17 10.42
N GLU A 167 -1.10 -7.17 10.79
CA GLU A 167 0.00 -6.63 9.98
C GLU A 167 -0.45 -6.05 8.63
N ALA A 168 -1.74 -5.71 8.49
CA ALA A 168 -2.24 -4.93 7.36
C ALA A 168 -1.44 -3.61 7.21
N PRO A 169 -0.90 -3.32 6.02
CA PRO A 169 -0.23 -2.06 5.75
C PRO A 169 -1.22 -0.87 5.86
N MET A 170 -1.02 -0.03 6.87
CA MET A 170 -1.79 1.20 7.12
C MET A 170 -1.06 2.44 6.59
N GLY A 171 -1.83 3.49 6.27
CA GLY A 171 -1.29 4.75 5.74
C GLY A 171 -0.34 5.45 6.71
N GLN A 172 0.60 6.22 6.14
CA GLN A 172 1.62 6.91 6.93
C GLN A 172 1.16 8.31 7.41
N ASN A 173 0.47 9.06 6.54
CA ASN A 173 -0.06 10.38 6.87
C ASN A 173 -1.42 10.24 7.56
N GLU A 174 -2.37 9.63 6.86
CA GLU A 174 -3.67 9.24 7.37
C GLU A 174 -3.65 7.74 7.64
N LYS A 175 -3.76 7.33 8.91
CA LYS A 175 -3.65 5.90 9.29
C LYS A 175 -4.66 5.01 8.58
N TRP A 176 -5.87 5.54 8.35
CA TRP A 176 -6.95 4.80 7.71
C TRP A 176 -6.75 4.62 6.20
N ASN A 177 -5.78 5.27 5.56
CA ASN A 177 -5.52 5.03 4.15
C ASN A 177 -4.98 3.61 3.90
N THR A 178 -5.48 2.97 2.86
CA THR A 178 -4.91 1.72 2.33
C THR A 178 -3.60 2.01 1.60
N ARG A 179 -2.52 1.34 2.00
CA ARG A 179 -1.25 1.35 1.27
C ARG A 179 -1.27 0.40 0.07
N ILE A 180 -0.43 0.68 -0.92
CA ILE A 180 -0.32 -0.15 -2.13
C ILE A 180 0.02 -1.62 -1.82
N GLU A 181 0.83 -1.89 -0.80
CA GLU A 181 1.15 -3.27 -0.40
C GLU A 181 -0.07 -4.03 0.09
N LYS A 182 -1.01 -3.35 0.77
CA LYS A 182 -2.29 -3.94 1.17
C LYS A 182 -3.16 -4.15 -0.06
N LEU A 183 -3.31 -3.13 -0.90
CA LEU A 183 -4.12 -3.17 -2.13
C LEU A 183 -3.73 -4.37 -3.02
N LEU A 184 -2.43 -4.57 -3.27
CA LEU A 184 -1.92 -5.68 -4.09
C LEU A 184 -2.24 -7.06 -3.49
N VAL A 185 -2.21 -7.19 -2.17
CA VAL A 185 -2.56 -8.45 -1.49
C VAL A 185 -4.07 -8.63 -1.43
N ASP A 186 -4.84 -7.57 -1.18
CA ASP A 186 -6.30 -7.60 -1.09
C ASP A 186 -6.94 -7.97 -2.41
N VAL A 187 -6.48 -7.40 -3.53
CA VAL A 187 -7.09 -7.62 -4.84
C VAL A 187 -7.09 -9.09 -5.29
N ILE A 188 -6.11 -9.89 -4.83
CA ILE A 188 -6.00 -11.32 -5.15
C ILE A 188 -6.55 -12.26 -4.06
N THR A 189 -6.82 -11.74 -2.85
CA THR A 189 -7.26 -12.54 -1.70
C THR A 189 -8.70 -12.28 -1.29
N ASN A 190 -9.24 -11.12 -1.60
CA ASN A 190 -10.63 -10.77 -1.33
C ASN A 190 -11.49 -11.20 -2.53
N PRO A 191 -12.45 -12.13 -2.35
CA PRO A 191 -13.29 -12.63 -3.44
C PRO A 191 -14.08 -11.52 -4.15
N ILE A 192 -14.52 -10.49 -3.43
CA ILE A 192 -15.29 -9.38 -3.98
C ILE A 192 -14.41 -8.53 -4.91
N LEU A 193 -13.22 -8.14 -4.45
CA LEU A 193 -12.25 -7.42 -5.29
C LEU A 193 -11.85 -8.25 -6.52
N LEU A 194 -11.50 -9.52 -6.30
CA LEU A 194 -11.05 -10.40 -7.37
C LEU A 194 -12.14 -10.63 -8.43
N SER A 195 -13.41 -10.75 -8.02
CA SER A 195 -14.55 -10.91 -8.95
C SER A 195 -14.82 -9.68 -9.81
N SER A 196 -14.33 -8.51 -9.37
CA SER A 196 -14.60 -7.21 -10.02
C SER A 196 -13.56 -6.86 -11.09
N ILE A 197 -12.55 -7.71 -11.29
CA ILE A 197 -11.48 -7.51 -12.28
C ILE A 197 -11.24 -8.77 -13.11
N SER A 198 -10.79 -8.59 -14.35
CA SER A 198 -10.35 -9.73 -15.18
C SER A 198 -8.94 -10.18 -14.80
N GLU A 199 -8.54 -11.38 -15.21
CA GLU A 199 -7.16 -11.87 -15.02
C GLU A 199 -6.12 -10.94 -15.67
N LYS A 200 -6.44 -10.38 -16.85
CA LYS A 200 -5.57 -9.42 -17.53
C LYS A 200 -5.42 -8.14 -16.71
N GLU A 201 -6.51 -7.65 -16.12
CA GLU A 201 -6.45 -6.47 -15.25
C GLU A 201 -5.67 -6.75 -13.97
N LEU A 202 -5.78 -7.96 -13.39
CA LEU A 202 -4.95 -8.34 -12.25
C LEU A 202 -3.45 -8.31 -12.59
N THR A 203 -3.07 -8.78 -13.79
CA THR A 203 -1.69 -8.65 -14.28
C THR A 203 -1.27 -7.18 -14.39
N ASN A 204 -2.09 -6.35 -15.05
CA ASN A 204 -1.80 -4.92 -15.22
C ASN A 204 -1.65 -4.22 -13.87
N ILE A 205 -2.50 -4.55 -12.88
CA ILE A 205 -2.45 -3.96 -11.54
C ILE A 205 -1.06 -4.15 -10.93
N TYR A 206 -0.50 -5.35 -11.00
CA TYR A 206 0.83 -5.62 -10.47
C TYR A 206 1.93 -4.94 -11.29
N GLU A 207 1.88 -5.01 -12.62
CA GLU A 207 2.90 -4.41 -13.48
C GLU A 207 2.97 -2.89 -13.31
N GLU A 208 1.82 -2.21 -13.38
CA GLU A 208 1.71 -0.77 -13.21
C GLU A 208 2.11 -0.31 -11.80
N ALA A 209 1.67 -1.03 -10.76
CA ALA A 209 2.03 -0.71 -9.38
C ALA A 209 3.54 -0.77 -9.16
N PHE A 210 4.22 -1.84 -9.62
CA PHE A 210 5.67 -1.99 -9.45
C PHE A 210 6.50 -1.09 -10.39
N ALA A 211 5.91 -0.65 -11.50
CA ALA A 211 6.53 0.31 -12.41
C ALA A 211 6.47 1.75 -11.86
N LYS A 212 5.31 2.18 -11.35
CA LYS A 212 5.05 3.55 -10.90
C LYS A 212 5.44 3.79 -9.43
N TYR A 213 5.47 2.75 -8.60
CA TYR A 213 5.58 2.95 -7.16
C TYR A 213 6.66 2.11 -6.49
N ALA A 214 7.20 2.67 -5.41
CA ALA A 214 8.04 1.95 -4.48
C ALA A 214 7.18 1.03 -3.60
N VAL A 215 7.09 -0.24 -3.97
CA VAL A 215 6.42 -1.28 -3.17
C VAL A 215 7.42 -1.82 -2.13
N ASP A 216 7.09 -1.75 -0.84
CA ASP A 216 7.86 -2.43 0.22
C ASP A 216 7.53 -3.93 0.19
N GLU A 217 8.31 -4.69 -0.58
CA GLU A 217 8.10 -6.13 -0.81
C GLU A 217 8.13 -6.93 0.49
N SER A 218 8.97 -6.54 1.46
CA SER A 218 8.99 -7.18 2.79
C SER A 218 7.68 -6.94 3.54
N CYS A 219 7.12 -5.74 3.44
CA CYS A 219 5.83 -5.39 4.04
C CYS A 219 4.69 -6.16 3.35
N MET A 220 4.67 -6.16 2.01
CA MET A 220 3.68 -6.85 1.19
C MET A 220 3.67 -8.36 1.47
N PHE A 221 4.82 -9.04 1.42
CA PHE A 221 4.85 -10.49 1.62
C PHE A 221 4.61 -10.91 3.07
N ARG A 222 5.01 -10.10 4.05
CA ARG A 222 4.63 -10.32 5.45
C ARG A 222 3.11 -10.30 5.59
N TYR A 223 2.45 -9.32 4.98
CA TYR A 223 0.99 -9.25 5.00
C TYR A 223 0.33 -10.39 4.21
N ALA A 224 0.85 -10.71 3.03
CA ALA A 224 0.40 -11.86 2.23
C ALA A 224 0.48 -13.17 3.02
N LYS A 225 1.53 -13.36 3.83
CA LYS A 225 1.66 -14.53 4.71
C LYS A 225 0.55 -14.59 5.76
N ARG A 226 0.17 -13.46 6.36
CA ARG A 226 -0.97 -13.38 7.31
C ARG A 226 -2.31 -13.70 6.63
N ARG A 227 -2.44 -13.36 5.35
CA ARG A 227 -3.57 -13.73 4.48
C ARG A 227 -3.48 -15.17 3.91
N GLY A 228 -2.43 -15.94 4.24
CA GLY A 228 -2.22 -17.29 3.69
C GLY A 228 -1.92 -17.33 2.18
N ALA A 229 -1.54 -16.19 1.59
CA ALA A 229 -1.47 -15.99 0.14
C ALA A 229 -0.06 -15.74 -0.39
N GLU A 230 0.97 -15.74 0.45
CA GLU A 230 2.36 -15.46 0.02
C GLU A 230 2.78 -16.33 -1.18
N LYS A 231 2.59 -17.65 -1.08
CA LYS A 231 2.95 -18.58 -2.17
C LYS A 231 2.16 -18.29 -3.45
N LYS A 232 0.85 -18.07 -3.33
CA LYS A 232 -0.04 -17.73 -4.46
C LYS A 232 0.44 -16.46 -5.17
N ILE A 233 0.76 -15.41 -4.41
CA ILE A 233 1.21 -14.12 -4.95
C ILE A 233 2.58 -14.25 -5.63
N ARG A 234 3.54 -14.95 -5.01
CA ARG A 234 4.86 -15.18 -5.63
C ARG A 234 4.74 -15.97 -6.94
N GLU A 235 3.90 -17.00 -6.97
CA GLU A 235 3.65 -17.78 -8.18
C GLU A 235 2.97 -16.94 -9.27
N PHE A 236 1.97 -16.13 -8.90
CA PHE A 236 1.29 -15.21 -9.81
C PHE A 236 2.28 -14.21 -10.41
N ILE A 237 3.06 -13.50 -9.58
CA ILE A 237 4.08 -12.54 -10.04
C ILE A 237 5.03 -13.21 -11.04
N LYS A 238 5.53 -14.41 -10.71
CA LYS A 238 6.49 -15.13 -11.55
C LYS A 238 5.92 -15.59 -12.89
N LYS A 239 4.65 -16.03 -12.93
CA LYS A 239 4.06 -16.69 -14.11
C LYS A 239 3.25 -15.74 -14.98
N ASN A 240 2.68 -14.70 -14.40
CA ASN A 240 1.63 -13.89 -15.02
C ASN A 240 2.02 -12.41 -15.17
N THR A 241 3.21 -12.00 -14.74
CA THR A 241 3.66 -10.60 -14.81
C THR A 241 5.12 -10.52 -15.23
N ASN A 242 5.54 -9.34 -15.69
CA ASN A 242 6.93 -8.98 -15.94
C ASN A 242 7.63 -8.36 -14.72
N VAL A 243 6.97 -8.35 -13.55
CA VAL A 243 7.51 -7.76 -12.32
C VAL A 243 8.74 -8.51 -11.84
N GLN A 244 9.84 -7.78 -11.65
CA GLN A 244 11.05 -8.29 -11.02
C GLN A 244 11.09 -7.86 -9.55
N LEU A 245 10.91 -8.84 -8.66
CA LEU A 245 11.07 -8.62 -7.23
C LEU A 245 12.51 -8.20 -6.90
N ARG A 246 12.64 -7.11 -6.15
CA ARG A 246 13.91 -6.50 -5.77
C ARG A 246 14.44 -7.06 -4.45
N VAL A 247 13.57 -7.75 -3.70
CA VAL A 247 13.86 -8.41 -2.43
C VAL A 247 13.48 -9.89 -2.56
N GLY A 248 14.44 -10.78 -2.29
CA GLY A 248 14.21 -12.24 -2.29
C GLY A 248 13.14 -12.67 -1.29
#